data_AF-A0A351SGB8-F1
#
_entry.id   AF-A0A351SGB8-F1
#
_cell.length_a   1.000
_cell.length_b   1.000
_cell.length_c   1.000
_cell.angle_alpha   90.00
_cell.angle_beta   90.00
_cell.angle_gamma   90.00
#
_symmetry.space_group_name_H-M   'P 1'
#
loop_
_entity.id
_entity.type
_entity.pdbx_description
1 polymer ?
#
loop_
_entity_poly.entity_id
_entity_poly.type
_entity_poly.pdbx_seq_one_letter_code
_entity_poly.pdbx_strand_id
1 'polypeptide(L)'
;MRFFCCNLGCLPLANPVYLKKGEEKRILAGHLWVFSNEIDTGRSPLKEFAPGECVALHTHRNRFLGMAYINPHSLICARIYAYTRRPLDRALLTERISSALKLRTSLYAKPYYRLINSEGDFLPGLVADRYGEILSVQITTAGMEAVKTDLLDVLQNMTGVTGILLQNDNTMRALEQLTAEGEETHGNVPEQWSVYEGEAHFRITHKQSQKTGWFYDQRANRERFKHYVNNQRVLDVCSYAGGWS
;
A
#
# COMPACT_ATOMS: atom_id res chain seq x y z
N MET A 1 5.05 -17.18 -37.27
CA MET A 1 3.73 -16.55 -37.51
C MET A 1 2.86 -16.84 -36.28
N ARG A 2 2.90 -15.94 -35.27
CA ARG A 2 2.12 -16.09 -34.03
C ARG A 2 0.76 -15.46 -34.24
N PHE A 3 -0.30 -16.26 -34.14
CA PHE A 3 -1.68 -15.77 -34.17
C PHE A 3 -1.97 -14.96 -32.90
N PHE A 4 -2.28 -13.68 -33.10
CA PHE A 4 -3.10 -12.91 -32.18
C PHE A 4 -4.51 -13.51 -32.22
N CYS A 5 -5.02 -13.96 -31.09
CA CYS A 5 -6.45 -14.24 -30.93
C CYS A 5 -6.97 -13.46 -29.74
N CYS A 6 -7.77 -12.45 -30.06
CA CYS A 6 -8.58 -11.68 -29.13
C CYS A 6 -9.73 -12.59 -28.65
N ASN A 7 -9.86 -12.83 -27.34
CA ASN A 7 -11.02 -13.51 -26.76
C ASN A 7 -11.43 -12.84 -25.44
N LEU A 8 -12.61 -12.24 -25.46
CA LEU A 8 -13.39 -11.96 -24.25
C LEU A 8 -13.80 -13.28 -23.59
N GLY A 9 -13.65 -13.39 -22.26
CA GLY A 9 -14.42 -14.33 -21.45
C GLY A 9 -13.72 -15.61 -20.99
N CYS A 10 -12.57 -15.51 -20.31
CA CYS A 10 -12.18 -16.39 -19.20
C CYS A 10 -10.88 -15.84 -18.62
N LEU A 11 -10.92 -15.24 -17.42
CA LEU A 11 -9.70 -14.94 -16.67
C LEU A 11 -8.92 -16.25 -16.52
N PRO A 12 -7.61 -16.32 -16.84
CA PRO A 12 -6.83 -17.51 -16.52
C PRO A 12 -7.00 -17.79 -15.03
N LEU A 13 -7.45 -19.00 -14.68
CA LEU A 13 -7.61 -19.40 -13.29
C LEU A 13 -6.23 -19.28 -12.63
N ALA A 14 -6.07 -18.27 -11.77
CA ALA A 14 -4.83 -18.05 -11.03
C ALA A 14 -4.39 -19.34 -10.36
N ASN A 15 -3.08 -19.62 -10.40
CA ASN A 15 -2.51 -20.86 -9.89
C ASN A 15 -2.91 -21.04 -8.41
N PRO A 16 -3.37 -22.24 -8.01
CA PRO A 16 -3.84 -22.46 -6.66
C PRO A 16 -2.67 -22.65 -5.69
N VAL A 17 -2.76 -22.00 -4.54
CA VAL A 17 -1.86 -22.14 -3.40
C VAL A 17 -2.63 -22.70 -2.23
N TYR A 18 -2.11 -23.74 -1.59
CA TYR A 18 -2.83 -24.47 -0.55
C TYR A 18 -2.22 -24.23 0.82
N LEU A 19 -3.08 -23.94 1.80
CA LEU A 19 -2.69 -23.91 3.20
C LEU A 19 -2.59 -25.33 3.77
N LYS A 20 -1.67 -25.52 4.71
CA LYS A 20 -1.64 -26.70 5.58
C LYS A 20 -2.93 -26.80 6.38
N LYS A 21 -3.24 -28.02 6.84
CA LYS A 21 -4.43 -28.29 7.65
C LYS A 21 -4.44 -27.44 8.93
N GLY A 22 -5.44 -26.57 9.07
CA GLY A 22 -5.67 -25.78 10.29
C GLY A 22 -5.15 -24.35 10.24
N GLU A 23 -4.32 -24.01 9.23
CA GLU A 23 -3.74 -22.67 9.07
C GLU A 23 -4.73 -21.65 8.48
N GLU A 24 -5.91 -22.09 8.03
CA GLU A 24 -6.93 -21.19 7.48
C GLU A 24 -7.63 -20.31 8.54
N LYS A 25 -7.45 -20.59 9.84
CA LYS A 25 -8.24 -19.94 10.91
C LYS A 25 -8.05 -18.42 10.95
N ARG A 26 -6.82 -17.92 10.88
CA ARG A 26 -6.52 -16.47 10.91
C ARG A 26 -7.08 -15.78 9.68
N ILE A 27 -6.95 -16.43 8.52
CA ILE A 27 -7.45 -15.93 7.24
C ILE A 27 -8.97 -15.80 7.27
N LEU A 28 -9.67 -16.82 7.78
CA LEU A 28 -11.13 -16.78 7.95
C LEU A 28 -11.59 -15.72 8.97
N ALA A 29 -10.74 -15.35 9.92
CA ALA A 29 -10.98 -14.24 10.84
C ALA A 29 -10.65 -12.85 10.23
N GLY A 30 -10.25 -12.79 8.96
CA GLY A 30 -10.00 -11.56 8.21
C GLY A 30 -8.53 -11.15 8.09
N HIS A 31 -7.58 -11.97 8.57
CA HIS A 31 -6.16 -11.68 8.39
C HIS A 31 -5.76 -11.80 6.91
N LEU A 32 -5.02 -10.82 6.39
CA LEU A 32 -4.67 -10.79 4.96
C LEU A 32 -3.33 -11.47 4.63
N TRP A 33 -2.50 -11.77 5.63
CA TRP A 33 -1.18 -12.39 5.39
C TRP A 33 -1.16 -13.88 5.64
N VAL A 34 -0.48 -14.56 4.73
CA VAL A 34 -0.13 -15.97 4.80
C VAL A 34 1.39 -16.08 4.92
N PHE A 35 1.86 -16.75 5.97
CA PHE A 35 3.29 -16.98 6.19
C PHE A 35 3.79 -18.19 5.41
N SER A 36 5.07 -18.18 5.04
CA SER A 36 5.67 -19.25 4.21
C SER A 36 5.56 -20.64 4.84
N ASN A 37 5.59 -20.73 6.17
CA ASN A 37 5.43 -21.97 6.93
C ASN A 37 3.97 -22.49 6.96
N GLU A 38 2.98 -21.69 6.57
CA GLU A 38 1.56 -22.05 6.51
C GLU A 38 1.17 -22.70 5.18
N ILE A 39 2.01 -22.60 4.15
CA ILE A 39 1.79 -23.19 2.82
C ILE A 39 2.11 -24.68 2.83
N ASP A 40 1.22 -25.49 2.24
CA ASP A 40 1.48 -26.88 1.90
C ASP A 40 2.39 -26.94 0.67
N THR A 41 3.70 -26.97 0.92
CA THR A 41 4.72 -27.03 -0.13
C THR A 41 4.78 -28.38 -0.86
N GLY A 42 4.11 -29.42 -0.34
CA GLY A 42 3.97 -30.69 -1.04
C GLY A 42 2.96 -30.61 -2.18
N ARG A 43 1.93 -29.75 -2.05
CA ARG A 43 0.90 -29.54 -3.06
C ARG A 43 1.12 -28.29 -3.91
N SER A 44 1.70 -27.24 -3.33
CA SER A 44 2.05 -25.99 -3.99
C SER A 44 3.48 -25.60 -3.63
N PRO A 45 4.50 -26.18 -4.28
CA PRO A 45 5.90 -25.87 -4.01
C PRO A 45 6.19 -24.38 -4.27
N LEU A 46 6.63 -23.64 -3.25
CA LEU A 46 6.83 -22.19 -3.34
C LEU A 46 7.76 -21.77 -4.49
N LYS A 47 8.75 -22.59 -4.84
CA LYS A 47 9.74 -22.29 -5.90
C LYS A 47 9.14 -22.24 -7.31
N GLU A 48 7.91 -22.72 -7.50
CA GLU A 48 7.21 -22.70 -8.80
C GLU A 48 6.52 -21.37 -9.09
N PHE A 49 6.43 -20.48 -8.10
CA PHE A 49 5.77 -19.18 -8.23
C PHE A 49 6.78 -18.06 -8.45
N ALA A 50 6.40 -17.07 -9.26
CA ALA A 50 7.19 -15.85 -9.41
C ALA A 50 6.84 -14.83 -8.31
N PRO A 51 7.81 -13.98 -7.87
CA PRO A 51 7.50 -12.83 -7.01
C PRO A 51 6.44 -11.92 -7.63
N GLY A 52 5.38 -11.65 -6.87
CA GLY A 52 4.23 -10.84 -7.29
C GLY A 52 3.17 -11.58 -8.09
N GLU A 53 3.34 -12.89 -8.34
CA GLU A 53 2.38 -13.67 -9.11
C GLU A 53 1.00 -13.71 -8.44
N CYS A 54 -0.05 -13.51 -9.23
CA CYS A 54 -1.43 -13.63 -8.80
C CYS A 54 -1.81 -15.11 -8.62
N VAL A 55 -2.29 -15.46 -7.42
CA VAL A 55 -2.64 -16.83 -7.02
C VAL A 55 -4.03 -16.90 -6.39
N ALA A 56 -4.66 -18.06 -6.47
CA ALA A 56 -5.87 -18.38 -5.72
C ALA A 56 -5.50 -19.11 -4.43
N LEU A 57 -5.85 -18.56 -3.27
CA LEU A 57 -5.60 -19.20 -1.98
C LEU A 57 -6.72 -20.19 -1.65
N HIS A 58 -6.34 -21.40 -1.26
CA HIS A 58 -7.25 -22.48 -0.90
C HIS A 58 -6.88 -23.10 0.47
N THR A 59 -7.89 -23.59 1.18
CA THR A 59 -7.70 -24.47 2.35
C THR A 59 -7.10 -25.82 1.94
N HIS A 60 -6.64 -26.60 2.92
CA HIS A 60 -6.22 -27.99 2.72
C HIS A 60 -7.30 -28.87 2.03
N ARG A 61 -8.60 -28.55 2.20
CA ARG A 61 -9.74 -29.25 1.56
C ARG A 61 -10.17 -28.64 0.23
N ASN A 62 -9.30 -27.87 -0.43
CA ASN A 62 -9.57 -27.23 -1.72
C ASN A 62 -10.68 -26.15 -1.72
N ARG A 63 -11.16 -25.71 -0.55
CA ARG A 63 -12.10 -24.57 -0.48
C ARG A 63 -11.36 -23.26 -0.74
N PHE A 64 -11.86 -22.45 -1.69
CA PHE A 64 -11.34 -21.12 -2.01
C PHE A 64 -11.45 -20.16 -0.81
N LEU A 65 -10.42 -19.36 -0.58
CA LEU A 65 -10.34 -18.36 0.48
C LEU A 65 -10.25 -16.93 -0.06
N GLY A 66 -9.60 -16.73 -1.21
CA GLY A 66 -9.42 -15.41 -1.80
C GLY A 66 -8.34 -15.41 -2.87
N MET A 67 -8.23 -14.28 -3.56
CA MET A 67 -7.13 -13.95 -4.45
C MET A 67 -6.03 -13.26 -3.66
N ALA A 68 -4.80 -13.66 -3.92
CA ALA A 68 -3.60 -13.10 -3.32
C ALA A 68 -2.53 -12.90 -4.38
N TYR A 69 -1.51 -12.11 -4.07
CA TYR A 69 -0.23 -12.24 -4.76
C TYR A 69 0.76 -12.95 -3.84
N ILE A 70 1.72 -13.67 -4.44
CA ILE A 70 2.71 -14.47 -3.72
C ILE A 70 4.13 -13.95 -3.98
N ASN A 71 5.00 -14.04 -2.97
CA ASN A 71 6.43 -13.88 -3.07
C ASN A 71 7.10 -15.03 -2.30
N PRO A 72 7.70 -16.02 -2.99
CA PRO A 72 8.25 -17.20 -2.33
C PRO A 72 9.48 -16.93 -1.46
N HIS A 73 10.05 -15.73 -1.55
CA HIS A 73 11.24 -15.32 -0.81
C HIS A 73 10.94 -14.55 0.47
N SER A 74 9.67 -14.14 0.66
CA SER A 74 9.24 -13.39 1.84
C SER A 74 8.70 -14.31 2.93
N LEU A 75 8.91 -13.94 4.20
CA LEU A 75 8.28 -14.61 5.34
C LEU A 75 6.75 -14.48 5.26
N ILE A 76 6.26 -13.30 4.88
CA ILE A 76 4.86 -13.08 4.49
C ILE A 76 4.78 -13.43 3.00
N CYS A 77 4.67 -14.73 2.73
CA CYS A 77 4.78 -15.22 1.36
C CYS A 77 3.57 -14.89 0.50
N ALA A 78 2.37 -14.71 1.05
CA ALA A 78 1.22 -14.28 0.26
C ALA A 78 0.37 -13.25 1.00
N ARG A 79 -0.20 -12.31 0.23
CA ARG A 79 -1.07 -11.25 0.73
C ARG A 79 -2.38 -11.24 -0.04
N ILE A 80 -3.48 -11.45 0.68
CA ILE A 80 -4.84 -11.45 0.12
C ILE A 80 -5.23 -10.02 -0.21
N TYR A 81 -5.70 -9.80 -1.44
CA TYR A 81 -6.21 -8.51 -1.90
C TYR A 81 -7.71 -8.54 -2.28
N ALA A 82 -8.28 -9.74 -2.49
CA ALA A 82 -9.71 -9.90 -2.75
C ALA A 82 -10.26 -11.24 -2.22
N TYR A 83 -11.49 -11.25 -1.73
CA TYR A 83 -12.20 -12.48 -1.32
C TYR A 83 -13.05 -13.09 -2.44
N THR A 84 -13.08 -12.43 -3.60
CA THR A 84 -13.76 -12.87 -4.82
C THR A 84 -12.74 -13.08 -5.92
N ARG A 85 -13.06 -13.91 -6.93
CA ARG A 85 -12.19 -14.18 -8.08
C ARG A 85 -12.08 -12.97 -9.01
N ARG A 86 -11.26 -12.00 -8.61
CA ARG A 86 -10.96 -10.75 -9.32
C ARG A 86 -9.43 -10.64 -9.42
N PRO A 87 -8.86 -10.28 -10.58
CA PRO A 87 -7.44 -9.98 -10.66
C PRO A 87 -7.13 -8.67 -9.92
N LEU A 88 -5.86 -8.47 -9.57
CA LEU A 88 -5.34 -7.16 -9.18
C LEU A 88 -5.09 -6.36 -10.46
N ASP A 89 -6.11 -5.64 -10.91
CA ASP A 89 -6.10 -4.87 -12.15
C ASP A 89 -6.53 -3.42 -11.91
N ARG A 90 -6.49 -2.62 -12.97
CA ARG A 90 -6.94 -1.22 -12.95
C ARG A 90 -8.35 -1.03 -12.38
N ALA A 91 -9.27 -1.96 -12.65
CA ALA A 91 -10.65 -1.86 -12.18
C ALA A 91 -10.73 -2.06 -10.65
N LEU A 92 -10.05 -3.07 -10.11
CA LEU A 92 -9.97 -3.28 -8.66
C LEU A 92 -9.24 -2.13 -7.97
N LEU A 93 -8.11 -1.65 -8.53
CA LEU A 93 -7.38 -0.50 -8.01
C LEU A 93 -8.28 0.73 -7.92
N THR A 94 -9.02 1.03 -8.99
CA THR A 94 -9.98 2.14 -9.03
C THR A 94 -11.04 2.02 -7.94
N GLU A 95 -11.63 0.83 -7.75
CA GLU A 95 -12.63 0.58 -6.71
C GLU A 95 -12.07 0.83 -5.28
N ARG A 96 -10.87 0.29 -5.01
CA ARG A 96 -10.23 0.41 -3.68
C ARG A 96 -9.80 1.84 -3.39
N ILE A 97 -9.15 2.50 -4.35
CA ILE A 97 -8.72 3.90 -4.22
C ILE A 97 -9.94 4.82 -4.09
N SER A 98 -11.04 4.55 -4.81
CA SER A 98 -12.31 5.29 -4.63
C SER A 98 -12.83 5.19 -3.20
N SER A 99 -12.86 3.97 -2.67
CA SER A 99 -13.34 3.70 -1.31
C SER A 99 -12.47 4.39 -0.26
N ALA A 100 -11.15 4.31 -0.41
CA ALA A 100 -10.20 4.97 0.47
C ALA A 100 -10.34 6.49 0.40
N LEU A 101 -10.45 7.07 -0.80
CA LEU A 101 -10.65 8.50 -1.00
C LEU A 101 -11.95 8.97 -0.35
N LYS A 102 -13.06 8.26 -0.56
CA LYS A 102 -14.36 8.55 0.06
C LYS A 102 -14.28 8.56 1.59
N LEU A 103 -13.55 7.62 2.18
CA LEU A 103 -13.32 7.62 3.63
C LEU A 103 -12.57 8.89 4.06
N ARG A 104 -11.45 9.23 3.40
CA ARG A 104 -10.63 10.38 3.81
C ARG A 104 -11.34 11.71 3.59
N THR A 105 -12.10 11.87 2.51
CA THR A 105 -12.88 13.09 2.29
C THR A 105 -14.01 13.26 3.30
N SER A 106 -14.50 12.18 3.92
CA SER A 106 -15.45 12.28 5.04
C SER A 106 -14.79 12.67 6.38
N LEU A 107 -13.49 12.42 6.53
CA LEU A 107 -12.74 12.67 7.77
C LEU A 107 -11.96 13.99 7.76
N TYR A 108 -11.58 14.48 6.58
CA TYR A 108 -10.69 15.62 6.43
C TYR A 108 -11.26 16.65 5.44
N ALA A 109 -11.35 17.91 5.88
CA ALA A 109 -11.81 19.01 5.04
C ALA A 109 -10.81 19.42 3.95
N LYS A 110 -9.51 19.15 4.16
CA LYS A 110 -8.43 19.50 3.23
C LYS A 110 -7.62 18.25 2.85
N PRO A 111 -7.04 18.19 1.63
CA PRO A 111 -6.29 17.05 1.11
C PRO A 111 -4.89 16.83 1.74
N TYR A 112 -4.81 16.83 3.06
CA TYR A 112 -3.59 16.56 3.83
C TYR A 112 -3.85 15.39 4.78
N TYR A 113 -3.53 14.17 4.35
CA TYR A 113 -3.82 12.93 5.08
C TYR A 113 -3.14 11.72 4.44
N ARG A 114 -3.12 10.60 5.16
CA ARG A 114 -2.84 9.29 4.56
C ARG A 114 -4.01 8.83 3.70
N LEU A 115 -3.84 8.83 2.38
CA LEU A 115 -4.85 8.37 1.43
C LEU A 115 -4.98 6.85 1.45
N ILE A 116 -3.87 6.13 1.32
CA ILE A 116 -3.83 4.65 1.34
C ILE A 116 -2.95 4.18 2.50
N ASN A 117 -3.47 3.25 3.31
CA ASN A 117 -2.81 2.63 4.45
C ASN A 117 -2.75 1.10 4.31
N SER A 118 -2.13 0.64 3.22
CA SER A 118 -1.81 -0.76 2.94
C SER A 118 -3.01 -1.70 3.08
N GLU A 119 -2.88 -2.75 3.89
CA GLU A 119 -3.91 -3.74 4.20
C GLU A 119 -5.21 -3.12 4.72
N GLY A 120 -5.12 -1.99 5.45
CA GLY A 120 -6.28 -1.27 5.98
C GLY A 120 -7.23 -0.75 4.89
N ASP A 121 -6.73 -0.58 3.66
CA ASP A 121 -7.50 -0.18 2.49
C ASP A 121 -7.60 -1.29 1.43
N PHE A 122 -7.30 -2.54 1.80
CA PHE A 122 -7.24 -3.69 0.89
C PHE A 122 -6.31 -3.49 -0.31
N LEU A 123 -5.21 -2.75 -0.10
CA LEU A 123 -4.13 -2.56 -1.07
C LEU A 123 -2.81 -2.94 -0.40
N PRO A 124 -2.58 -4.23 -0.09
CA PRO A 124 -1.43 -4.65 0.71
C PRO A 124 -0.13 -4.21 0.04
N GLY A 125 0.79 -3.66 0.83
CA GLY A 125 2.09 -3.17 0.38
C GLY A 125 2.10 -1.75 -0.20
N LEU A 126 0.96 -1.05 -0.25
CA LEU A 126 0.85 0.32 -0.74
C LEU A 126 0.62 1.31 0.39
N VAL A 127 1.45 2.34 0.48
CA VAL A 127 1.18 3.52 1.30
C VAL A 127 1.15 4.74 0.40
N ALA A 128 0.17 5.62 0.59
CA ALA A 128 0.11 6.89 -0.14
C ALA A 128 -0.33 8.01 0.80
N ASP A 129 0.51 9.01 0.97
CA ASP A 129 0.25 10.20 1.76
C ASP A 129 0.02 11.40 0.83
N ARG A 130 -1.07 12.14 1.07
CA ARG A 130 -1.49 13.28 0.27
C ARG A 130 -1.08 14.59 0.92
N TYR A 131 -0.49 15.47 0.12
CA TYR A 131 0.00 16.80 0.47
C TYR A 131 -0.60 17.85 -0.46
N GLY A 132 -1.91 18.02 -0.42
CA GLY A 132 -2.62 18.87 -1.35
C GLY A 132 -2.61 18.28 -2.75
N GLU A 133 -1.76 18.86 -3.59
CA GLU A 133 -1.59 18.50 -5.00
C GLU A 133 -0.47 17.50 -5.25
N ILE A 134 0.19 17.01 -4.20
CA ILE A 134 1.27 16.01 -4.31
C ILE A 134 0.87 14.74 -3.57
N LEU A 135 1.22 13.58 -4.14
CA LEU A 135 1.25 12.31 -3.39
C LEU A 135 2.69 11.90 -3.13
N SER A 136 2.97 11.45 -1.91
CA SER A 136 4.09 10.57 -1.66
C SER A 136 3.59 9.13 -1.58
N VAL A 137 4.18 8.25 -2.37
CA VAL A 137 3.78 6.85 -2.51
C VAL A 137 4.95 5.94 -2.14
N GLN A 138 4.66 4.85 -1.44
CA GLN A 138 5.60 3.76 -1.20
C GLN A 138 4.98 2.44 -1.64
N ILE A 139 5.74 1.68 -2.43
CA ILE A 139 5.40 0.32 -2.83
C ILE A 139 6.42 -0.60 -2.17
N THR A 140 5.94 -1.57 -1.41
CA THR A 140 6.79 -2.43 -0.58
C THR A 140 6.67 -3.91 -0.91
N THR A 141 5.85 -4.28 -1.89
CA THR A 141 5.57 -5.70 -2.22
C THR A 141 5.64 -5.93 -3.72
N ALA A 142 6.12 -7.11 -4.12
CA ALA A 142 6.30 -7.43 -5.54
C ALA A 142 4.97 -7.42 -6.32
N GLY A 143 3.87 -7.84 -5.71
CA GLY A 143 2.56 -7.86 -6.37
C GLY A 143 2.00 -6.47 -6.66
N MET A 144 2.23 -5.50 -5.77
CA MET A 144 1.85 -4.11 -6.02
C MET A 144 2.79 -3.42 -7.00
N GLU A 145 4.09 -3.75 -6.98
CA GLU A 145 5.07 -3.27 -7.97
C GLU A 145 4.70 -3.71 -9.39
N ALA A 146 4.22 -4.95 -9.55
CA ALA A 146 3.82 -5.50 -10.85
C ALA A 146 2.68 -4.70 -11.53
N VAL A 147 1.89 -3.94 -10.77
CA VAL A 147 0.81 -3.08 -11.27
C VAL A 147 1.11 -1.59 -11.11
N LYS A 148 2.39 -1.22 -10.89
CA LYS A 148 2.83 0.17 -10.61
C LYS A 148 2.30 1.17 -11.64
N THR A 149 2.39 0.86 -12.94
CA THR A 149 1.95 1.78 -14.00
C THR A 149 0.45 2.11 -13.88
N ASP A 150 -0.42 1.09 -13.83
CA ASP A 150 -1.86 1.29 -13.66
C ASP A 150 -2.19 1.97 -12.32
N LEU A 151 -1.45 1.64 -11.27
CA LEU A 151 -1.63 2.24 -9.95
C LEU A 151 -1.38 3.76 -9.97
N LEU A 152 -0.25 4.19 -10.54
CA LEU A 152 0.12 5.61 -10.60
C LEU A 152 -0.91 6.39 -11.42
N ASP A 153 -1.32 5.86 -12.57
CA ASP A 153 -2.36 6.44 -13.40
C ASP A 153 -3.68 6.61 -12.63
N VAL A 154 -4.13 5.57 -11.94
CA VAL A 154 -5.40 5.60 -11.18
C VAL A 154 -5.29 6.61 -10.04
N LEU A 155 -4.20 6.61 -9.28
CA LEU A 155 -3.96 7.59 -8.22
C LEU A 155 -4.03 9.01 -8.77
N GLN A 156 -3.30 9.32 -9.85
CA GLN A 156 -3.28 10.66 -10.42
C GLN A 156 -4.67 11.10 -10.91
N ASN A 157 -5.34 10.26 -11.70
CA ASN A 157 -6.65 10.57 -12.26
C ASN A 157 -7.72 10.78 -11.18
N MET A 158 -7.72 9.95 -10.13
CA MET A 158 -8.75 10.02 -9.09
C MET A 158 -8.54 11.16 -8.09
N THR A 159 -7.29 11.56 -7.87
CA THR A 159 -6.97 12.60 -6.89
C THR A 159 -6.79 13.98 -7.51
N GLY A 160 -6.49 14.05 -8.82
CA GLY A 160 -6.20 15.30 -9.53
C GLY A 160 -4.86 15.93 -9.14
N VAL A 161 -3.93 15.15 -8.58
CA VAL A 161 -2.62 15.64 -8.13
C VAL A 161 -1.73 15.98 -9.31
N THR A 162 -0.91 17.03 -9.15
CA THR A 162 0.03 17.49 -10.17
C THR A 162 1.29 16.64 -10.22
N GLY A 163 1.64 15.99 -9.10
CA GLY A 163 2.80 15.11 -9.03
C GLY A 163 2.68 13.97 -8.01
N ILE A 164 3.37 12.88 -8.29
CA ILE A 164 3.56 11.73 -7.41
C ILE A 164 5.05 11.50 -7.22
N LEU A 165 5.49 11.44 -5.97
CA LEU A 165 6.84 11.06 -5.57
C LEU A 165 6.82 9.62 -5.04
N LEU A 166 7.59 8.73 -5.65
CA LEU A 166 7.82 7.39 -5.15
C LEU A 166 9.02 7.38 -4.21
N GLN A 167 8.77 7.08 -2.92
CA GLN A 167 9.78 6.96 -1.87
C GLN A 167 10.04 5.47 -1.58
N ASN A 168 10.67 4.80 -2.55
CA ASN A 168 10.95 3.37 -2.54
C ASN A 168 12.36 3.04 -2.01
N ASP A 169 12.94 3.91 -1.17
CA ASP A 169 14.27 3.77 -0.57
C ASP A 169 14.26 2.98 0.76
N ASN A 170 13.20 2.23 1.03
CA ASN A 170 13.05 1.49 2.29
C ASN A 170 13.74 0.11 2.25
N THR A 171 14.30 -0.30 3.39
CA THR A 171 14.97 -1.61 3.55
C THR A 171 14.01 -2.79 3.41
N MET A 172 12.70 -2.58 3.58
CA MET A 172 11.69 -3.62 3.45
C MET A 172 11.56 -4.14 2.02
N ARG A 173 11.86 -3.32 1.00
CA ARG A 173 11.86 -3.76 -0.41
C ARG A 173 12.87 -4.87 -0.69
N ALA A 174 14.00 -4.90 0.02
CA ALA A 174 14.97 -5.98 -0.09
C ALA A 174 14.39 -7.35 0.32
N LEU A 175 13.45 -7.37 1.28
CA LEU A 175 12.74 -8.59 1.68
C LEU A 175 11.83 -9.13 0.59
N GLU A 176 11.45 -8.28 -0.36
CA GLU A 176 10.59 -8.60 -1.49
C GLU A 176 11.37 -8.71 -2.81
N GLN A 177 12.71 -8.69 -2.74
CA GLN A 177 13.63 -8.69 -3.89
C GLN A 177 13.41 -7.54 -4.87
N LEU A 178 12.85 -6.44 -4.37
CA LEU A 178 12.69 -5.23 -5.14
C LEU A 178 13.94 -4.37 -4.98
N THR A 179 14.37 -3.76 -6.08
CA THR A 179 15.40 -2.72 -6.06
C THR A 179 14.93 -1.58 -5.16
N ALA A 180 15.81 -1.13 -4.26
CA ALA A 180 15.69 0.19 -3.67
C ALA A 180 16.00 1.18 -4.79
N GLU A 181 14.96 1.60 -5.50
CA GLU A 181 15.06 2.64 -6.50
C GLU A 181 15.17 3.96 -5.75
N GLY A 182 16.02 4.86 -6.23
CA GLY A 182 16.01 6.24 -5.77
C GLY A 182 14.67 6.91 -6.05
N GLU A 183 14.57 8.19 -5.72
CA GLU A 183 13.35 8.95 -5.94
C GLU A 183 12.91 8.91 -7.41
N GLU A 184 11.72 8.34 -7.66
CA GLU A 184 11.06 8.37 -8.96
C GLU A 184 9.91 9.37 -8.89
N THR A 185 9.81 10.26 -9.88
CA THR A 185 8.75 11.27 -9.96
C THR A 185 7.85 11.00 -11.15
N HIS A 186 6.56 11.22 -10.95
CA HIS A 186 5.55 11.18 -11.99
C HIS A 186 4.78 12.50 -11.99
N GLY A 187 4.76 13.21 -13.13
CA GLY A 187 4.22 14.57 -13.19
C GLY A 187 5.16 15.62 -12.59
N ASN A 188 4.58 16.70 -12.05
CA ASN A 188 5.32 17.83 -11.49
C ASN A 188 5.43 17.73 -9.97
N VAL A 189 6.60 17.34 -9.47
CA VAL A 189 6.90 17.28 -8.04
C VAL A 189 7.87 18.42 -7.67
N PRO A 190 7.45 19.40 -6.86
CA PRO A 190 8.34 20.48 -6.43
C PRO A 190 9.36 19.98 -5.40
N GLU A 191 10.50 20.68 -5.28
CA GLU A 191 11.53 20.33 -4.29
C GLU A 191 11.04 20.46 -2.84
N GLN A 192 10.09 21.37 -2.61
CA GLN A 192 9.44 21.61 -1.34
C GLN A 192 7.93 21.73 -1.53
N TRP A 193 7.17 21.22 -0.57
CA TRP A 193 5.73 21.38 -0.54
C TRP A 193 5.21 21.68 0.87
N SER A 194 3.99 22.22 0.93
CA SER A 194 3.33 22.58 2.17
C SER A 194 2.62 21.38 2.79
N VAL A 195 2.63 21.32 4.12
CA VAL A 195 1.76 20.46 4.92
C VAL A 195 0.87 21.35 5.77
N TYR A 196 -0.44 21.12 5.73
CA TYR A 196 -1.39 21.80 6.59
C TYR A 196 -2.06 20.80 7.53
N GLU A 197 -2.08 21.13 8.82
CA GLU A 197 -2.75 20.34 9.85
C GLU A 197 -3.40 21.27 10.87
N GLY A 198 -4.74 21.37 10.79
CA GLY A 198 -5.47 22.40 11.51
C GLY A 198 -5.03 23.80 11.06
N GLU A 199 -4.56 24.61 12.01
CA GLU A 199 -4.00 25.94 11.77
C GLU A 199 -2.49 25.91 11.50
N ALA A 200 -1.82 24.79 11.78
CA ALA A 200 -0.39 24.67 11.60
C ALA A 200 -0.02 24.49 10.12
N HIS A 201 1.05 25.16 9.72
CA HIS A 201 1.58 25.13 8.36
C HIS A 201 3.08 24.86 8.39
N PHE A 202 3.49 23.79 7.73
CA PHE A 202 4.88 23.37 7.62
C PHE A 202 5.29 23.35 6.15
N ARG A 203 6.58 23.52 5.89
CA ARG A 203 7.20 23.33 4.59
C ARG A 203 8.22 22.22 4.69
N ILE A 204 8.02 21.16 3.92
CA ILE A 204 8.91 19.99 3.92
C ILE A 204 9.56 19.81 2.56
N THR A 205 10.73 19.18 2.54
CA THR A 205 11.46 18.77 1.32
C THR A 205 11.59 17.26 1.29
N HIS A 206 11.55 16.65 0.10
CA HIS A 206 11.75 15.20 -0.03
C HIS A 206 13.11 14.75 0.51
N LYS A 207 14.20 15.50 0.26
CA LYS A 207 15.58 15.10 0.66
C LYS A 207 15.81 14.98 2.17
N GLN A 208 15.01 15.67 2.97
CA GLN A 208 15.12 15.68 4.44
C GLN A 208 13.94 14.96 5.10
N SER A 209 13.03 14.43 4.28
CA SER A 209 11.82 13.77 4.74
C SER A 209 12.11 12.33 5.14
N GLN A 210 11.63 11.90 6.31
CA GLN A 210 11.62 10.49 6.66
C GLN A 210 10.31 9.82 6.21
N LYS A 211 10.38 8.54 5.84
CA LYS A 211 9.23 7.72 5.39
C LYS A 211 8.56 8.30 4.14
N THR A 212 7.41 8.94 4.32
CA THR A 212 6.60 9.59 3.30
C THR A 212 6.60 11.12 3.46
N GLY A 213 7.35 11.64 4.44
CA GLY A 213 7.57 13.07 4.71
C GLY A 213 6.87 13.66 5.92
N TRP A 214 5.73 13.13 6.35
CA TRP A 214 5.00 13.63 7.50
C TRP A 214 4.28 12.53 8.27
N PHE A 215 4.37 12.60 9.60
CA PHE A 215 3.74 11.66 10.51
C PHE A 215 2.26 12.03 10.73
N TYR A 216 1.41 11.70 9.75
CA TYR A 216 -0.05 11.89 9.86
C TYR A 216 -0.70 11.03 10.96
N ASP A 217 -0.06 9.92 11.34
CA ASP A 217 -0.46 9.07 12.47
C ASP A 217 -0.48 9.82 13.81
N GLN A 218 0.38 10.83 13.97
CA GLN A 218 0.45 11.67 15.17
C GLN A 218 -0.55 12.84 15.19
N ARG A 219 -1.35 13.04 14.12
CA ARG A 219 -2.27 14.18 14.00
C ARG A 219 -3.22 14.32 15.18
N ALA A 220 -3.92 13.25 15.53
CA ALA A 220 -4.89 13.28 16.61
C ALA A 220 -4.23 13.57 17.98
N ASN A 221 -2.99 13.10 18.15
CA ASN A 221 -2.23 13.37 19.37
C ASN A 221 -1.77 14.83 19.43
N ARG A 222 -1.31 15.41 18.32
CA ARG A 222 -0.95 16.83 18.22
C ARG A 222 -2.16 17.75 18.44
N GLU A 223 -3.31 17.43 17.86
CA GLU A 223 -4.54 18.17 18.12
C GLU A 223 -4.93 18.12 19.60
N ARG A 224 -4.88 16.94 20.21
CA ARG A 224 -5.15 16.78 21.65
C ARG A 224 -4.14 17.51 22.53
N PHE A 225 -2.87 17.54 22.12
CA PHE A 225 -1.77 18.11 22.87
C PHE A 225 -1.96 19.60 23.17
N LYS A 226 -2.58 20.35 22.24
CA LYS A 226 -2.89 21.79 22.37
C LYS A 226 -3.63 22.12 23.67
N HIS A 227 -4.46 21.20 24.17
CA HIS A 227 -5.23 21.39 25.40
C HIS A 227 -4.40 21.31 26.69
N TYR A 228 -3.17 20.78 26.63
CA TYR A 228 -2.33 20.59 27.81
C TYR A 228 -1.29 21.70 28.03
N VAL A 229 -0.97 22.50 27.01
CA VAL A 229 0.25 23.33 26.98
C VAL A 229 0.03 24.84 26.96
N ASN A 230 -1.21 25.29 27.17
CA ASN A 230 -1.52 26.72 27.19
C ASN A 230 -0.70 27.47 28.26
N ASN A 231 0.07 28.49 27.84
CA ASN A 231 0.99 29.27 28.69
C ASN A 231 2.05 28.45 29.43
N GLN A 232 2.47 27.32 28.87
CA GLN A 232 3.52 26.48 29.45
C GLN A 232 4.83 26.56 28.66
N ARG A 233 5.93 26.20 29.33
CA ARG A 233 7.22 25.97 28.69
C ARG A 233 7.31 24.49 28.30
N VAL A 234 7.40 24.23 27.01
CA VAL A 234 7.42 22.87 26.43
C VAL A 234 8.81 22.54 25.91
N LEU A 235 9.22 21.27 26.03
CA LEU A 235 10.42 20.72 25.41
C LEU A 235 10.00 19.60 24.45
N ASP A 236 10.20 19.84 23.15
CA ASP A 236 9.97 18.84 22.09
C ASP A 236 11.30 18.13 21.77
N VAL A 237 11.42 16.86 22.16
CA VAL A 237 12.61 16.03 21.92
C VAL A 237 12.32 15.08 20.76
N CYS A 238 13.28 14.90 19.86
CA CYS A 238 13.09 14.19 18.59
C CYS A 238 12.02 14.87 17.71
N SER A 239 12.04 16.20 17.70
CA SER A 239 11.02 17.07 17.12
C SER A 239 10.79 16.90 15.60
N TYR A 240 11.75 16.31 14.89
CA TYR A 240 11.72 16.20 13.43
C TYR A 240 11.50 17.59 12.79
N ALA A 241 10.43 17.81 12.04
CA ALA A 241 10.04 19.08 11.46
C ALA A 241 9.32 20.02 12.44
N GLY A 242 9.35 19.73 13.75
CA GLY A 242 8.78 20.56 14.81
C GLY A 242 7.27 20.44 14.95
N GLY A 243 6.69 19.27 14.66
CA GLY A 243 5.23 19.12 14.65
C GLY A 243 4.54 19.39 16.00
N TRP A 244 5.25 19.25 17.11
CA TRP A 244 4.72 19.46 18.47
C TRP A 244 5.12 20.80 19.08
N SER A 245 6.03 21.53 18.43
CA SER A 245 6.54 22.85 18.86
C SER A 245 5.60 23.97 18.43
#